data_AF-A0AAV0XYA4-F1
#
_entry.id   AF-A0AAV0XYA4-F1
#
_cell.length_a   1.000
_cell.length_b   1.000
_cell.length_c   1.000
_cell.angle_alpha   90.00
_cell.angle_beta   90.00
_cell.angle_gamma   90.00
#
_symmetry.space_group_name_H-M   'P 1'
#
loop_
_entity.id
_entity.type
_entity.pdbx_description
1 polymer ?
#
loop_
_entity_poly.entity_id
_entity_poly.type
_entity_poly.pdbx_seq_one_letter_code
_entity_poly.pdbx_strand_id
1 'polypeptide(L)'
;MNVGRAYCFFSEKTAIAMKIYREFNIDLIVCGPSVIIICRINSLIQDMGSLIPSNSLTNASPEYKIIKDFIDYLDEWHDNAKKNNYNFLTDDTYVFWSKSFTKGHSRNI
;
A
#
# COMPACT_ATOMS: atom_id res chain seq x y z
N MET A 1 12.52 -10.22 8.88
CA MET A 1 12.24 -9.08 7.99
C MET A 1 12.73 -7.81 8.66
N ASN A 2 13.57 -6.99 8.02
CA ASN A 2 14.09 -5.75 8.63
C ASN A 2 13.10 -4.61 8.41
N VAL A 3 12.19 -4.42 9.37
CA VAL A 3 11.12 -3.41 9.31
C VAL A 3 11.67 -2.00 9.14
N GLY A 4 12.78 -1.67 9.80
CA GLY A 4 13.41 -0.35 9.69
C GLY A 4 13.89 -0.05 8.26
N ARG A 5 14.47 -1.03 7.57
CA ARG A 5 14.85 -0.88 6.16
C ARG A 5 13.66 -0.70 5.24
N ALA A 6 12.58 -1.47 5.45
CA ALA A 6 11.35 -1.32 4.67
C ALA A 6 10.73 0.07 4.89
N TYR A 7 10.69 0.55 6.13
CA TYR A 7 10.19 1.89 6.47
C TYR A 7 10.98 2.99 5.76
N CYS A 8 12.32 2.92 5.78
CA CYS A 8 13.15 3.87 5.06
C CYS A 8 12.96 3.78 3.54
N PHE A 9 12.84 2.57 2.99
CA PHE A 9 12.63 2.35 1.56
C PHE A 9 11.33 2.99 1.08
N PHE A 10 10.23 2.78 1.79
CA PHE A 10 8.93 3.38 1.46
C PHE A 10 8.76 4.81 1.97
N SER A 11 9.83 5.52 2.31
CA SER A 11 9.75 6.91 2.75
C SER A 11 9.59 7.87 1.57
N GLU A 12 8.98 9.03 1.85
CA GLU A 12 8.90 10.15 0.91
C GLU A 12 10.28 10.56 0.35
N LYS A 13 11.34 10.49 1.16
CA LYS A 13 12.71 10.82 0.75
C LYS A 13 13.19 9.92 -0.39
N THR A 14 12.83 8.64 -0.36
CA THR A 14 13.17 7.70 -1.44
C THR A 14 12.44 8.07 -2.74
N ALA A 15 11.15 8.40 -2.67
CA ALA A 15 10.39 8.85 -3.83
C ALA A 15 10.97 10.12 -4.47
N ILE A 16 11.36 11.09 -3.63
CA ILE A 16 12.03 12.34 -4.09
C ILE A 16 13.36 12.00 -4.75
N ALA A 17 14.19 11.16 -4.10
CA ALA A 17 15.47 10.75 -4.66
C ALA A 17 15.29 10.07 -6.03
N MET A 18 14.37 9.11 -6.16
CA MET A 18 14.08 8.44 -7.43
C MET A 18 13.67 9.43 -8.52
N LYS A 19 12.84 10.43 -8.18
CA LYS A 19 12.44 11.50 -9.11
C LYS A 19 13.59 12.41 -9.54
N ILE A 20 14.56 12.70 -8.67
CA ILE A 20 15.73 13.51 -9.01
C ILE A 20 16.71 12.69 -9.86
N TYR A 21 17.02 11.47 -9.42
CA TYR A 21 18.02 10.62 -10.09
C TYR A 21 17.55 10.07 -11.44
N ARG A 22 16.25 10.12 -11.78
CA ARG A 22 15.76 9.76 -13.11
C ARG A 22 16.39 10.58 -14.24
N GLU A 23 16.81 11.81 -13.95
CA GLU A 23 17.44 12.69 -14.94
C GLU A 23 18.87 12.24 -15.28
N PHE A 24 19.47 11.45 -14.39
CA PHE A 24 20.89 11.06 -14.45
C PHE A 24 21.09 9.55 -14.61
N ASN A 25 20.05 8.73 -14.45
CA ASN A 25 20.14 7.28 -14.53
C ASN A 25 19.02 6.70 -15.41
N ILE A 26 19.43 6.01 -16.49
CA ILE A 26 18.53 5.40 -17.46
C ILE A 26 17.66 4.29 -16.85
N ASP A 27 18.16 3.59 -15.83
CA ASP A 27 17.42 2.55 -15.13
C ASP A 27 16.21 3.13 -14.36
N LEU A 28 16.26 4.43 -14.05
CA LEU A 28 15.19 5.15 -13.36
C LEU A 28 14.23 5.87 -14.31
N ILE A 29 14.38 5.74 -15.63
CA ILE A 29 13.52 6.44 -16.59
C ILE A 29 12.04 6.02 -16.47
N VAL A 30 11.81 4.76 -16.12
CA VAL A 30 10.48 4.15 -15.89
C VAL A 30 10.12 4.06 -14.40
N CYS A 31 10.77 4.83 -13.52
CA CYS A 31 10.53 4.72 -12.08
C CYS A 31 9.16 5.25 -11.60
N GLY A 32 8.36 5.85 -12.48
CA GLY A 32 7.06 6.47 -12.15
C GLY A 32 6.12 5.57 -11.35
N PRO A 33 5.82 4.34 -11.81
CA PRO A 33 5.00 3.38 -11.05
C PRO A 33 5.58 3.07 -9.66
N SER A 34 6.90 2.90 -9.55
CA SER A 34 7.59 2.66 -8.28
C SER A 34 7.48 3.85 -7.31
N VAL A 35 7.50 5.07 -7.83
CA VAL A 35 7.29 6.28 -7.01
C VAL A 35 5.85 6.34 -6.50
N ILE A 36 4.87 5.99 -7.34
CA ILE A 36 3.44 5.98 -6.95
C ILE A 36 3.20 4.99 -5.80
N ILE A 37 3.73 3.77 -5.90
CA ILE A 37 3.56 2.76 -4.84
C ILE A 37 4.26 3.17 -3.54
N ILE A 38 5.46 3.77 -3.62
CA ILE A 38 6.16 4.32 -2.43
C ILE A 38 5.30 5.38 -1.75
N CYS A 39 4.76 6.35 -2.50
CA CYS A 39 3.90 7.38 -1.93
C CYS A 39 2.64 6.80 -1.27
N ARG A 40 1.97 5.83 -1.91
CA ARG A 40 0.78 5.17 -1.35
C ARG A 40 1.09 4.43 -0.05
N ILE A 41 2.19 3.69 0.01
CA ILE A 41 2.61 2.97 1.22
C ILE A 41 3.01 3.96 2.32
N ASN A 42 3.71 5.05 1.99
CA ASN A 42 4.06 6.09 2.96
C ASN A 42 2.81 6.71 3.60
N SER A 43 1.80 7.06 2.80
CA SER A 43 0.52 7.57 3.30
C SER A 43 -0.15 6.58 4.24
N LEU A 44 -0.26 5.31 3.81
CA LEU A 44 -0.81 4.24 4.65
C LEU A 44 -0.07 4.13 6.00
N ILE A 45 1.27 4.14 5.99
CA ILE A 45 2.09 4.05 7.20
C ILE A 45 1.83 5.24 8.12
N GLN A 46 1.72 6.46 7.58
CA GLN A 46 1.45 7.67 8.36
C GLN A 46 0.07 7.62 9.01
N ASP A 47 -0.96 7.20 8.27
CA ASP A 47 -2.35 7.17 8.77
C ASP A 47 -2.59 6.01 9.75
N MET A 48 -1.96 4.85 9.52
CA MET A 48 -1.95 3.74 10.47
C MET A 48 -1.08 4.02 11.71
N GLY A 49 -0.11 4.92 11.59
CA GLY A 49 0.73 5.40 12.69
C GLY A 49 0.11 6.53 13.50
N SER A 50 -1.12 6.96 13.19
CA SER A 50 -1.81 7.99 13.96
C SER A 50 -2.07 7.51 15.41
N LEU A 51 -1.86 8.42 16.37
CA LEU A 51 -1.91 8.13 17.82
C LEU A 51 -3.27 7.62 18.33
N ILE A 52 -4.32 7.71 17.50
CA ILE A 52 -5.68 7.33 17.85
C ILE A 52 -6.17 6.30 16.80
N PRO A 53 -5.91 5.00 17.04
CA PRO A 53 -6.30 3.94 16.10
C PRO A 53 -7.81 3.90 15.80
N SER A 54 -8.65 4.44 16.68
CA SER A 54 -10.10 4.49 16.48
C SER A 54 -10.53 5.35 15.30
N ASN A 55 -9.72 6.36 14.91
CA ASN A 55 -10.01 7.15 13.72
C ASN A 55 -9.84 6.28 12.48
N SER A 56 -8.72 5.58 12.32
CA SER A 56 -8.45 4.66 11.21
C SER A 56 -9.42 3.47 11.10
N LEU A 57 -10.18 3.18 12.16
CA LEU A 57 -11.15 2.08 12.24
C LEU A 57 -12.61 2.52 12.08
N THR A 58 -12.90 3.82 11.97
CA THR A 58 -14.26 4.32 11.77
C THR A 58 -14.48 4.73 10.32
N ASN A 59 -15.55 4.21 9.70
CA ASN A 59 -15.86 4.36 8.27
C ASN A 59 -15.93 5.82 7.77
N ALA A 60 -16.09 6.80 8.67
CA ALA A 60 -16.23 8.20 8.34
C ALA A 60 -14.92 9.01 8.38
N SER A 61 -13.81 8.42 8.85
CA SER A 61 -12.56 9.15 9.03
C SER A 61 -11.77 9.30 7.73
N PRO A 62 -10.95 10.36 7.59
CA PRO A 62 -9.99 10.48 6.50
C PRO A 62 -9.00 9.32 6.43
N GLU A 63 -8.56 8.81 7.58
CA GLU A 63 -7.59 7.71 7.69
C GLU A 63 -8.17 6.40 7.16
N TYR A 64 -9.44 6.11 7.45
CA TYR A 64 -10.13 4.94 6.91
C TYR A 64 -10.24 5.00 5.39
N LYS A 65 -10.49 6.19 4.81
CA LYS A 65 -10.54 6.36 3.36
C LYS A 65 -9.21 6.00 2.71
N ILE A 66 -8.09 6.43 3.28
CA ILE A 66 -6.77 6.13 2.72
C ILE A 66 -6.45 4.63 2.81
N ILE A 67 -6.82 3.98 3.92
CA ILE A 67 -6.73 2.52 4.05
C ILE A 67 -7.59 1.82 3.00
N LYS A 68 -8.83 2.28 2.81
CA LYS A 68 -9.77 1.70 1.83
C LYS A 68 -9.29 1.89 0.39
N ASP A 69 -8.81 3.08 0.05
CA ASP A 69 -8.23 3.38 -1.26
C ASP A 69 -7.00 2.53 -1.55
N PHE A 70 -6.18 2.23 -0.53
CA PHE A 70 -5.03 1.35 -0.68
C PHE A 70 -5.45 -0.12 -0.86
N ILE A 71 -6.50 -0.57 -0.17
CA ILE A 71 -7.09 -1.89 -0.35
C ILE A 71 -7.63 -2.03 -1.77
N ASP A 72 -8.44 -1.08 -2.24
CA ASP A 72 -9.04 -1.13 -3.56
C ASP A 72 -7.95 -1.12 -4.67
N TYR A 73 -6.85 -0.38 -4.45
CA TYR A 73 -5.67 -0.43 -5.31
C TYR A 73 -5.02 -1.82 -5.36
N LEU A 74 -4.91 -2.53 -4.23
CA LEU A 74 -4.33 -3.88 -4.19
C LEU A 74 -5.24 -4.91 -4.87
N ASP A 75 -6.56 -4.77 -4.74
CA ASP A 75 -7.53 -5.62 -5.44
C ASP A 75 -7.43 -5.44 -6.95
N GLU A 76 -7.41 -4.19 -7.44
CA GLU A 76 -7.24 -3.90 -8.86
C GLU A 76 -5.89 -4.43 -9.38
N TRP A 77 -4.82 -4.24 -8.61
CA TRP A 77 -3.49 -4.72 -8.97
C TRP A 77 -3.45 -6.25 -9.08
N HIS A 78 -4.07 -6.95 -8.13
CA HIS A 78 -4.15 -8.42 -8.13
C HIS A 78 -4.96 -8.96 -9.31
N ASP A 79 -6.12 -8.37 -9.59
CA ASP A 79 -6.95 -8.75 -10.74
C ASP A 79 -6.21 -8.52 -12.06
N ASN A 80 -5.50 -7.40 -12.19
CA ASN A 80 -4.67 -7.13 -13.35
C ASN A 80 -3.46 -8.08 -13.44
N ALA A 81 -2.84 -8.44 -12.33
CA ALA A 81 -1.75 -9.42 -12.32
C ALA A 81 -2.25 -10.80 -12.82
N LYS A 82 -3.41 -11.26 -12.32
CA LYS A 82 -4.05 -12.51 -12.78
C LYS A 82 -4.38 -12.49 -14.26
N LYS A 83 -4.97 -11.40 -14.77
CA LYS A 83 -5.27 -11.25 -16.21
C LYS A 83 -4.02 -11.37 -17.10
N ASN A 84 -2.87 -10.95 -16.58
CA ASN A 84 -1.58 -11.00 -17.29
C ASN A 84 -0.76 -12.26 -16.96
N ASN A 85 -1.34 -13.27 -16.30
CA ASN A 85 -0.65 -14.49 -15.85
C ASN A 85 0.56 -14.24 -14.94
N TYR A 86 0.57 -13.13 -14.20
CA TYR A 86 1.57 -12.88 -13.17
C TYR A 86 1.09 -13.39 -11.81
N ASN A 87 1.77 -14.39 -11.26
CA ASN A 87 1.45 -14.98 -9.97
C ASN A 87 2.37 -14.42 -8.87
N PHE A 88 2.13 -13.18 -8.44
CA PHE A 88 2.93 -12.53 -7.39
C PHE A 88 2.48 -12.91 -5.97
N LEU A 89 1.17 -13.07 -5.77
CA LEU A 89 0.57 -13.53 -4.53
C LEU A 89 -0.01 -14.93 -4.77
N THR A 90 0.25 -15.85 -3.85
CA THR A 90 -0.49 -17.12 -3.85
C THR A 90 -1.96 -16.84 -3.55
N ASP A 91 -2.87 -17.66 -4.08
CA ASP A 91 -4.30 -17.52 -3.82
C ASP A 91 -4.62 -17.50 -2.32
N ASP A 92 -3.89 -18.29 -1.53
CA ASP A 92 -4.02 -18.33 -0.07
C ASP A 92 -3.68 -16.98 0.59
N THR A 93 -2.63 -16.30 0.10
CA THR A 93 -2.21 -15.00 0.63
C THR A 93 -3.25 -13.91 0.31
N TYR A 94 -3.80 -13.94 -0.90
CA TYR A 94 -4.84 -12.99 -1.32
C TYR A 94 -6.17 -13.25 -0.61
N VAL A 95 -6.58 -14.51 -0.45
CA VAL A 95 -7.82 -14.89 0.25
C VAL A 95 -7.75 -14.53 1.74
N PHE A 96 -6.60 -14.71 2.40
CA PHE A 96 -6.41 -14.27 3.78
C PHE A 96 -6.59 -12.76 3.92
N TRP A 97 -5.98 -11.99 3.02
CA TRP A 97 -6.02 -10.53 3.03
C TRP A 97 -7.45 -10.02 2.78
N SER A 98 -8.10 -10.44 1.69
CA SER A 98 -9.48 -10.04 1.35
C SER A 98 -10.50 -10.37 2.45
N LYS A 99 -10.39 -11.52 3.10
CA LYS A 99 -11.26 -11.91 4.24
C LYS A 99 -11.04 -11.07 5.49
N SER A 100 -9.82 -10.60 5.73
CA SER A 100 -9.48 -9.81 6.92
C SER A 100 -10.09 -8.41 6.89
N PHE A 101 -10.29 -7.84 5.70
CA PHE A 101 -10.89 -6.52 5.53
C PHE A 101 -12.41 -6.55 5.24
N THR A 102 -12.93 -7.65 4.70
CA THR A 102 -14.39 -7.82 4.50
C THR A 102 -15.13 -8.26 5.77
N LYS A 103 -14.46 -8.91 6.74
CA LYS A 103 -15.05 -9.31 8.03
C LYS A 103 -15.00 -8.24 9.12
N GLY A 104 -15.00 -6.96 8.75
CA GLY A 104 -15.19 -5.84 9.68
C GLY A 104 -16.63 -5.62 10.16
N HIS A 105 -17.57 -6.56 10.00
CA HIS A 105 -18.99 -6.36 10.34
C HIS A 105 -19.70 -7.59 10.94
N SER A 106 -19.05 -8.37 11.81
CA SER A 106 -19.79 -9.19 12.80
C SER A 106 -18.87 -9.67 13.92
N ARG A 107 -18.54 -8.79 14.85
CA ARG A 107 -18.28 -9.19 16.22
C ARG A 107 -19.15 -8.33 17.11
N ASN A 108 -20.36 -8.84 17.38
CA ASN A 108 -21.12 -8.46 18.55
C ASN A 108 -20.22 -8.70 19.77
N ILE A 109 -19.85 -7.61 20.45
CA ILE A 109 -19.60 -7.59 21.88
C ILE A 109 -20.64 -6.64 22.46
#